data_AF-U1MYE7-F1
#
_entry.id   AF-U1MYE7-F1
#
_cell.length_a   1.000
_cell.length_b   1.000
_cell.length_c   1.000
_cell.angle_alpha   90.00
_cell.angle_beta   90.00
_cell.angle_gamma   90.00
#
_symmetry.space_group_name_H-M   'P 1'
#
loop_
_entity.id
_entity.type
_entity.pdbx_description
1 polymer ?
#
loop_
_entity_poly.entity_id
_entity_poly.type
_entity_poly.pdbx_seq_one_letter_code
_entity_poly.pdbx_strand_id
1 'polypeptide(L)' 'MLTDAQLEAMTAAVENGYYDIPRDISTAELGDQLGISDQAVTERLRRGISTLAANTMLAKSNS' A
#
# COMPACT_ATOMS: atom_id res chain seq x y z
N MET A 1 13.11 0.67 -2.18
CA MET A 1 12.39 1.38 -3.26
C MET A 1 11.14 0.62 -3.62
N LEU A 2 10.00 1.29 -3.77
CA LEU A 2 8.74 0.65 -4.20
C LEU A 2 8.80 0.29 -5.70
N THR A 3 8.12 -0.78 -6.09
CA THR A 3 7.78 -1.01 -7.51
C THR A 3 6.60 -0.14 -7.92
N ASP A 4 6.40 0.11 -9.21
CA ASP A 4 5.28 0.91 -9.71
C ASP A 4 3.93 0.36 -9.23
N ALA A 5 3.74 -0.96 -9.25
CA ALA A 5 2.53 -1.61 -8.77
C ALA A 5 2.32 -1.47 -7.25
N GLN A 6 3.39 -1.40 -6.46
CA GLN A 6 3.29 -1.12 -5.02
C GLN A 6 2.99 0.36 -4.78
N LEU A 7 3.61 1.26 -5.54
CA LEU A 7 3.34 2.69 -5.47
C LEU A 7 1.89 2.98 -5.81
N GLU A 8 1.39 2.47 -6.94
CA GLU A 8 0.00 2.60 -7.39
C GLU A 8 -0.99 2.12 -6.31
N ALA A 9 -0.78 0.91 -5.77
CA ALA A 9 -1.65 0.37 -4.73
C ALA A 9 -1.60 1.19 -3.43
N MET A 10 -0.41 1.64 -3.01
CA MET A 10 -0.24 2.47 -1.81
C MET A 10 -0.88 3.84 -1.97
N THR A 11 -0.72 4.48 -3.14
CA THR A 11 -1.35 5.75 -3.48
C THR A 11 -2.86 5.62 -3.46
N ALA A 12 -3.43 4.62 -4.15
CA ALA A 12 -4.86 4.37 -4.16
C ALA A 12 -5.41 4.12 -2.74
N ALA A 13 -4.70 3.35 -1.92
CA ALA A 13 -5.09 3.09 -0.53
C ALA A 13 -5.09 4.37 0.33
N VAL A 14 -4.10 5.24 0.18
CA VAL A 14 -4.04 6.52 0.92
C VAL A 14 -5.12 7.48 0.44
N GLU A 15 -5.28 7.65 -0.88
CA GLU A 15 -6.23 8.61 -1.46
C GLU A 15 -7.69 8.25 -1.23
N ASN A 16 -8.01 6.95 -1.11
CA ASN A 16 -9.36 6.46 -0.88
C ASN A 16 -9.66 6.14 0.60
N GLY A 17 -8.79 6.53 1.53
CA GLY A 17 -9.05 6.38 2.97
C GLY A 17 -9.02 4.94 3.48
N TYR A 18 -8.23 4.06 2.85
CA TYR A 18 -8.06 2.67 3.31
C TYR A 18 -7.43 2.60 4.72
N TYR A 19 -6.57 3.56 5.05
CA TYR A 19 -5.88 3.65 6.33
C TYR A 19 -6.60 4.55 7.35
N ASP A 20 -7.79 5.07 7.01
CA ASP A 20 -8.58 5.89 7.91
C ASP A 20 -9.30 5.05 8.97
N ILE A 21 -9.77 5.70 10.04
CA ILE A 21 -10.50 5.06 11.13
C ILE A 21 -11.83 5.82 11.36
N PRO A 22 -12.99 5.25 10.97
CA PRO A 22 -13.16 4.00 10.21
C PRO A 22 -12.59 4.11 8.78
N ARG A 23 -12.28 2.97 8.15
CA ARG A 23 -11.84 2.95 6.75
C ARG A 23 -12.97 3.37 5.82
N ASP A 24 -12.63 4.16 4.81
CA ASP A 24 -13.59 4.62 3.79
C ASP A 24 -13.68 3.67 2.59
N ILE A 25 -12.70 2.78 2.42
CA ILE A 25 -12.66 1.79 1.34
C ILE A 25 -12.14 0.43 1.83
N SER A 26 -12.60 -0.65 1.21
CA SER A 26 -12.08 -2.01 1.39
C SER A 26 -11.01 -2.38 0.36
N THR A 27 -10.23 -3.43 0.63
CA THR A 27 -9.28 -3.98 -0.33
C THR A 27 -9.95 -4.60 -1.56
N ALA A 28 -11.21 -5.06 -1.42
CA ALA A 28 -12.01 -5.55 -2.55
C ALA A 28 -12.37 -4.42 -3.51
N GLU A 29 -12.86 -3.29 -2.99
CA GLU A 29 -13.18 -2.09 -3.81
C GLU A 29 -11.93 -1.49 -4.45
N LEU A 30 -10.79 -1.47 -3.74
CA LEU A 30 -9.50 -1.12 -4.34
C LEU A 30 -9.11 -2.10 -5.46
N GLY A 31 -9.41 -3.38 -5.30
CA GLY A 31 -9.16 -4.41 -6.32
C GLY A 31 -9.95 -4.13 -7.59
N ASP A 32 -11.23 -3.79 -7.44
CA ASP A 32 -12.10 -3.41 -8.55
C ASP A 32 -11.58 -2.16 -9.28
N GLN A 33 -11.12 -1.14 -8.53
CA GLN A 33 -10.53 0.08 -9.12
C GLN A 33 -9.23 -0.20 -9.89
N LEU A 34 -8.38 -1.08 -9.35
CA LEU A 34 -7.05 -1.38 -9.89
C LEU A 34 -7.07 -2.53 -10.92
N GLY A 35 -8.23 -3.15 -11.18
CA GLY A 35 -8.36 -4.28 -12.08
C GLY A 35 -7.60 -5.53 -11.60
N ILE A 36 -7.51 -5.74 -10.29
CA ILE A 36 -6.80 -6.88 -9.68
C ILE A 36 -7.62 -7.50 -8.54
N SER A 37 -7.26 -8.70 -8.10
CA SER A 37 -7.97 -9.33 -6.97
C SER A 37 -7.71 -8.62 -5.65
N ASP A 38 -8.67 -8.72 -4.73
CA ASP A 38 -8.53 -8.32 -3.32
C ASP A 38 -7.23 -8.86 -2.68
N GLN A 39 -6.93 -10.13 -2.94
CA GLN A 39 -5.68 -10.75 -2.49
C GLN A 39 -4.44 -10.06 -3.09
N ALA A 40 -4.48 -9.69 -4.37
CA ALA A 40 -3.38 -8.98 -5.01
C ALA A 40 -3.19 -7.58 -4.41
N VAL A 41 -4.27 -6.86 -4.07
CA VAL A 41 -4.19 -5.60 -3.32
C VAL A 41 -3.51 -5.82 -1.97
N THR A 42 -4.02 -6.75 -1.17
CA THR A 42 -3.48 -7.06 0.17
C THR A 42 -1.98 -7.37 0.11
N GLU A 43 -1.56 -8.18 -0.87
CA GLU A 43 -0.16 -8.56 -1.06
C GLU A 43 0.72 -7.38 -1.53
N ARG A 44 0.20 -6.51 -2.41
CA ARG A 44 0.91 -5.28 -2.82
C ARG A 44 1.08 -4.31 -1.66
N LEU A 45 0.01 -4.05 -0.89
CA LEU A 45 0.06 -3.18 0.28
C LEU A 45 1.03 -3.70 1.33
N ARG A 46 0.98 -5.00 1.65
CA ARG A 46 1.91 -5.64 2.61
C ARG A 46 3.37 -5.46 2.21
N ARG A 47 3.71 -5.75 0.94
CA ARG A 47 5.08 -5.56 0.43
C ARG A 47 5.47 -4.09 0.37
N GLY A 48 4.53 -3.21 0.03
CA GLY A 48 4.73 -1.76 0.02
C GLY A 48 5.08 -1.22 1.40
N ILE A 49 4.27 -1.53 2.42
CA ILE A 49 4.51 -1.15 3.82
C ILE A 49 5.87 -1.69 4.30
N SER A 50 6.16 -2.98 4.06
CA SER A 50 7.44 -3.58 4.45
C SER A 50 8.63 -2.85 3.82
N THR A 51 8.50 -2.44 2.55
CA THR A 51 9.55 -1.72 1.82
C THR A 51 9.75 -0.31 2.37
N LEU A 52 8.67 0.40 2.66
CA LEU A 52 8.74 1.75 3.25
C LEU A 52 9.34 1.70 4.65
N ALA A 53 8.89 0.78 5.50
CA ALA A 53 9.42 0.59 6.85
C ALA A 53 10.91 0.28 6.82
N ALA A 54 11.35 -0.66 5.97
CA ALA A 54 12.77 -0.98 5.80
C ALA A 54 13.59 0.25 5.37
N ASN A 55 13.13 1.00 4.35
CA ASN A 55 13.87 2.18 3.90
C ASN A 55 13.97 3.25 5.00
N THR A 56 12.90 3.50 5.75
CA THR A 56 12.90 4.46 6.85
C THR A 56 13.82 4.03 7.99
N MET A 57 13.83 2.74 8.35
CA MET A 57 14.70 2.22 9.42
C MET A 57 16.17 2.23 8.99
N LEU A 58 16.48 1.81 7.77
CA LEU A 58 17.84 1.83 7.23
C LEU A 58 18.38 3.25 7.04
N ALA A 59 17.54 4.19 6.62
CA ALA A 59 17.92 5.60 6.55
C ALA A 59 18.29 6.17 7.93
N LYS A 60 17.57 5.76 8.98
CA LYS A 60 17.87 6.15 10.37
C LYS A 60 19.13 5.49 10.95
N SER A 61 19.51 4.31 10.49
CA SER A 61 20.76 3.65 10.93
C SER A 61 22.03 4.27 10.35
N ASN A 62 21.90 5.09 9.29
CA ASN A 62 23.00 5.79 8.65
C ASN A 62 23.08 7.28 9.06
N SER A 63 22.33 7.70 10.08
CA SER A 63 22.27 9.08 10.60
C SER A 63 22.74 9.17 12.03
#